data_AF-A0A392PKL8-F1
#
_entry.id   AF-A0A392PKL8-F1
#
_cell.length_a   1.000
_cell.length_b   1.000
_cell.length_c   1.000
_cell.angle_alpha   90.00
_cell.angle_beta   90.00
_cell.angle_gamma   90.00
#
_symmetry.space_group_name_H-M   'P 1'
#
loop_
_entity.id
_entity.type
_entity.pdbx_description
1 polymer ?
#
loop_
_entity_poly.entity_id
_entity_poly.type
_entity_poly.pdbx_seq_one_letter_code
_entity_poly.pdbx_strand_id
1 'polypeptide(L)'
;MNPVPFQFAPPPPLRQPMQFPILPPEPPNSSSFWENRNVCDRLRELQDTLNLAKGMKKELEMLNMIKESKGPLEDVTNGSNETYLLSFRKSIEDRGVSIETQEALTVEAVNSLMLKLRDQLEPFRYVADEASPWEEKSAVARFTNKVHKSKRNKLWRKKKRKRVAEMLAKVTLPCLAL
;
A
#
# COMPACT_ATOMS: atom_id res chain seq x y z
N MET A 1 -16.68 -56.75 -67.03
CA MET A 1 -17.14 -55.34 -67.05
C MET A 1 -16.96 -54.79 -65.65
N ASN A 2 -15.84 -54.12 -65.36
CA ASN A 2 -15.61 -53.48 -64.06
C ASN A 2 -16.05 -52.02 -64.14
N PRO A 3 -17.05 -51.58 -63.34
CA PRO A 3 -17.45 -50.18 -63.30
C PRO A 3 -16.46 -49.36 -62.47
N VAL A 4 -16.04 -48.23 -63.03
CA VAL A 4 -15.10 -47.26 -62.45
C VAL A 4 -15.70 -46.64 -61.17
N PRO A 5 -14.96 -46.55 -60.06
CA PRO A 5 -15.43 -45.92 -58.83
C PRO A 5 -15.63 -44.41 -58.98
N PHE A 6 -16.82 -43.92 -58.62
CA PHE A 6 -17.12 -42.50 -58.45
C PHE A 6 -16.25 -41.92 -57.31
N GLN A 7 -15.35 -40.99 -57.63
CA GLN A 7 -14.62 -40.20 -56.64
C GLN A 7 -15.48 -39.01 -56.20
N PHE A 8 -15.91 -39.01 -54.94
CA PHE A 8 -16.46 -37.83 -54.29
C PHE A 8 -15.34 -36.81 -54.07
N ALA A 9 -15.37 -35.69 -54.80
CA ALA A 9 -14.53 -34.55 -54.49
C ALA A 9 -14.94 -33.93 -53.14
N PRO A 10 -13.99 -33.52 -52.28
CA PRO A 10 -14.31 -32.87 -51.02
C PRO A 10 -14.98 -31.50 -51.26
N PRO A 11 -15.97 -31.11 -50.42
CA PRO A 11 -16.61 -29.81 -50.55
C PRO A 11 -15.62 -28.67 -50.28
N PRO A 12 -15.79 -27.49 -50.93
CA PRO A 12 -14.90 -26.36 -50.75
C PRO A 12 -14.89 -25.89 -49.28
N PRO A 13 -13.74 -25.45 -48.76
CA PRO A 13 -13.62 -25.03 -47.36
C PRO A 13 -14.55 -23.85 -47.08
N LEU A 14 -15.41 -24.02 -46.07
CA LEU A 14 -16.23 -22.97 -45.50
C LEU A 14 -15.31 -21.82 -45.08
N ARG A 15 -15.62 -20.60 -45.57
CA ARG A 15 -14.91 -19.37 -45.23
C ARG A 15 -14.78 -19.26 -43.72
N GLN A 16 -13.55 -19.34 -43.21
CA GLN A 16 -13.25 -19.11 -41.80
C GLN A 16 -13.72 -17.69 -41.43
N PRO A 17 -14.37 -17.48 -40.27
CA PRO A 17 -14.62 -16.13 -39.81
C PRO A 17 -13.28 -15.43 -39.64
N MET A 18 -13.17 -14.22 -40.20
CA MET A 18 -12.00 -13.34 -40.10
C MET A 18 -11.47 -13.33 -38.66
N GLN A 19 -10.36 -14.03 -38.43
CA GLN A 19 -9.61 -13.88 -37.20
C GLN A 19 -8.88 -12.54 -37.29
N PHE A 20 -9.50 -11.48 -36.78
CA PHE A 20 -8.77 -10.26 -36.48
C PHE A 20 -7.61 -10.66 -35.54
N PRO A 21 -6.39 -10.11 -35.72
CA PRO A 21 -5.34 -10.28 -34.73
C PRO A 21 -5.87 -9.76 -33.38
N ILE A 22 -6.18 -10.68 -32.47
CA ILE A 22 -6.48 -10.33 -31.09
C ILE A 22 -5.16 -9.82 -30.53
N LEU A 23 -5.00 -8.50 -30.46
CA LEU A 23 -3.92 -7.90 -29.71
C LEU A 23 -4.00 -8.44 -28.28
N PRO A 24 -2.88 -8.88 -27.68
CA PRO A 24 -2.91 -9.29 -26.29
C PRO A 24 -3.49 -8.13 -25.46
N PRO A 25 -4.41 -8.41 -24.52
CA PRO A 25 -4.94 -7.36 -23.65
C PRO A 25 -3.76 -6.62 -23.03
N GLU A 26 -3.78 -5.29 -23.17
CA GLU A 26 -2.76 -4.43 -22.59
C GLU A 26 -2.64 -4.79 -21.10
N PRO A 27 -1.43 -5.08 -20.60
CA PRO A 27 -1.27 -5.53 -19.23
C PRO A 27 -1.90 -4.47 -18.30
N PRO A 28 -2.66 -4.87 -17.28
CA PRO A 28 -3.26 -3.92 -16.37
C PRO A 28 -2.17 -3.02 -15.79
N ASN A 29 -2.40 -1.70 -15.80
CA ASN A 29 -1.45 -0.69 -15.32
C ASN A 29 -0.93 -0.96 -13.88
N SER A 30 -1.75 -1.65 -13.09
CA SER A 30 -1.53 -2.13 -11.72
C SER A 30 -0.59 -3.34 -11.58
N SER A 31 -0.28 -4.10 -12.64
CA SER A 31 0.62 -5.26 -12.55
C SER A 31 2.00 -4.83 -12.03
N SER A 32 2.43 -3.61 -12.39
CA SER A 32 3.66 -3.00 -11.91
C SER A 32 3.60 -2.65 -10.41
N PHE A 33 2.41 -2.31 -9.89
CA PHE A 33 2.20 -1.99 -8.48
C PHE A 33 2.54 -3.19 -7.59
N TRP A 34 2.12 -4.41 -7.98
CA TRP A 34 2.34 -5.65 -7.22
C TRP A 34 3.79 -6.19 -7.29
N GLU A 35 4.72 -5.44 -7.87
CA GLU A 35 6.14 -5.75 -7.78
C GLU A 35 6.69 -5.38 -6.39
N ASN A 36 7.51 -6.26 -5.81
CA ASN A 36 7.83 -6.23 -4.37
C ASN A 36 8.47 -4.91 -3.90
N ARG A 37 9.37 -4.31 -4.69
CA ARG A 37 9.97 -3.01 -4.35
C ARG A 37 8.91 -1.90 -4.33
N ASN A 38 8.03 -1.89 -5.32
CA ASN A 38 6.98 -0.90 -5.49
C ASN A 38 5.96 -0.97 -4.35
N VAL A 39 5.51 -2.17 -3.94
CA VAL A 39 4.57 -2.32 -2.82
C VAL A 39 5.17 -1.79 -1.50
N CYS A 40 6.45 -2.10 -1.22
CA CYS A 40 7.10 -1.63 0.00
C CYS A 40 7.24 -0.11 0.06
N ASP A 41 7.64 0.51 -1.05
CA ASP A 41 7.81 1.96 -1.12
C ASP A 41 6.45 2.67 -1.02
N ARG A 42 5.40 2.13 -1.67
CA ARG A 42 4.03 2.65 -1.56
C ARG A 42 3.44 2.53 -0.17
N LEU A 43 3.69 1.42 0.53
CA LEU A 43 3.25 1.27 1.93
C LEU A 43 3.98 2.22 2.87
N ARG A 44 5.26 2.51 2.62
CA ARG A 44 6.00 3.53 3.38
C ARG A 44 5.41 4.91 3.14
N GLU A 45 5.19 5.27 1.89
CA GLU A 45 4.58 6.55 1.52
C GLU A 45 3.19 6.71 2.15
N LEU A 46 2.36 5.66 2.13
CA LEU A 46 1.05 5.65 2.78
C LEU A 46 1.17 5.84 4.31
N GLN A 47 2.16 5.18 4.94
CA GLN A 47 2.41 5.32 6.36
C GLN A 47 2.80 6.76 6.73
N ASP A 48 3.61 7.42 5.90
CA ASP A 48 4.01 8.82 6.08
C ASP A 48 2.81 9.76 5.90
N THR A 49 1.98 9.54 4.86
CA THR A 49 0.73 10.30 4.66
C THR A 49 -0.22 10.16 5.85
N LEU A 50 -0.37 8.95 6.41
CA LEU A 50 -1.21 8.71 7.60
C LEU A 50 -0.66 9.40 8.85
N ASN A 51 0.67 9.46 9.01
CA ASN A 51 1.28 10.18 10.13
C ASN A 51 1.03 11.69 10.01
N LEU A 52 1.14 12.24 8.80
CA LEU A 52 0.77 13.62 8.53
C LEU A 52 -0.72 13.89 8.83
N ALA A 53 -1.61 13.01 8.38
CA ALA A 53 -3.06 13.14 8.64
C ALA A 53 -3.39 13.16 10.14
N LYS A 54 -2.70 12.33 10.93
CA LYS A 54 -2.82 12.36 12.40
C LYS A 54 -2.32 13.69 12.98
N GLY A 55 -1.25 14.26 12.44
CA GLY A 55 -0.75 15.58 12.83
C GLY A 55 -1.77 16.68 12.56
N MET A 56 -2.30 16.72 11.34
CA MET A 56 -3.30 17.72 10.94
C MET A 56 -4.62 17.59 11.71
N LYS A 57 -5.05 16.36 12.03
CA LYS A 57 -6.20 16.12 12.91
C LYS A 57 -6.00 16.80 14.27
N LYS A 58 -4.84 16.62 14.88
CA LYS A 58 -4.51 17.27 16.17
C LYS A 58 -4.48 18.79 16.05
N GLU A 59 -3.96 19.31 14.93
CA GLU A 59 -3.96 20.75 14.66
C GLU A 59 -5.39 21.31 14.62
N LEU A 60 -6.29 20.65 13.89
CA LEU A 60 -7.71 21.04 13.86
C LEU A 60 -8.38 20.93 15.23
N GLU A 61 -8.08 19.90 16.01
CA GLU A 61 -8.58 19.76 17.39
C GLU A 61 -8.12 20.95 18.26
N MET A 62 -6.85 21.35 18.17
CA MET A 62 -6.32 22.51 18.90
C MET A 62 -6.96 23.83 18.44
N LEU A 63 -7.13 24.03 17.13
CA LEU A 63 -7.81 25.21 16.59
C LEU A 63 -9.26 25.30 17.06
N ASN A 64 -9.98 24.18 17.09
CA ASN A 64 -11.34 24.12 17.60
C ASN A 64 -11.39 24.47 19.10
N MET A 65 -10.48 23.93 19.90
CA MET A 65 -10.39 24.26 21.33
C MET A 65 -10.10 25.75 21.57
N ILE A 66 -9.21 26.37 20.79
CA ILE A 66 -8.91 27.81 20.89
C ILE A 66 -10.15 28.66 20.53
N LYS A 67 -10.93 28.23 19.53
CA LYS A 67 -12.17 28.91 19.12
C LYS A 67 -13.30 28.74 20.13
N GLU A 68 -13.33 27.63 20.86
CA GLU A 68 -14.31 27.36 21.93
C GLU A 68 -13.94 28.08 23.24
N SER A 69 -12.65 28.29 23.52
CA SER A 69 -12.15 28.99 24.71
C SER A 69 -12.20 30.53 24.58
N LYS A 70 -13.36 31.11 24.24
CA LYS A 70 -13.54 32.57 24.07
C LYS A 70 -13.51 33.40 25.37
N GLY A 71 -13.25 32.80 26.54
CA GLY A 71 -13.13 33.48 27.83
C GLY A 71 -11.68 33.84 28.18
N PRO A 72 -11.43 34.87 29.02
CA PRO A 72 -10.09 35.20 29.49
C PRO A 72 -9.52 34.01 30.26
N LEU A 73 -8.36 33.54 29.78
CA LEU A 73 -7.60 32.43 30.33
C LEU A 73 -6.87 32.86 31.62
N GLU A 74 -7.59 33.38 32.60
CA GLU A 74 -6.99 33.81 33.88
C GLU A 74 -7.49 33.05 35.11
N ASP A 75 -8.54 32.22 34.99
CA ASP A 75 -9.01 31.47 36.15
C ASP A 75 -9.47 30.08 35.75
N VAL A 76 -8.58 29.09 35.92
CA VAL A 76 -8.84 27.75 36.45
C VAL A 76 -7.56 26.92 36.32
N THR A 77 -7.18 26.33 37.44
CA THR A 77 -6.05 25.46 37.71
C THR A 77 -5.74 24.36 36.67
N ASN A 78 -4.52 24.46 36.12
CA ASN A 78 -3.55 23.39 35.84
C ASN A 78 -4.00 22.16 35.04
N GLY A 79 -3.69 22.18 33.73
CA GLY A 79 -3.43 20.97 32.94
C GLY A 79 -2.33 21.20 31.91
N SER A 80 -1.49 20.18 31.64
CA SER A 80 -0.39 20.31 30.67
C SER A 80 -0.86 20.76 29.28
N ASN A 81 -2.11 20.45 28.92
CA ASN A 81 -2.72 20.78 27.63
C ASN A 81 -2.92 22.28 27.41
N GLU A 82 -3.16 23.06 28.46
CA GLU A 82 -3.40 24.50 28.35
C GLU A 82 -2.12 25.25 27.95
N THR A 83 -0.97 24.84 28.51
CA THR A 83 0.35 25.35 28.11
C THR A 83 0.67 25.04 26.64
N TYR A 84 0.27 23.86 26.15
CA TYR A 84 0.41 23.50 24.73
C TYR A 84 -0.49 24.34 23.82
N LEU A 85 -1.75 24.61 24.22
CA LEU A 85 -2.66 25.45 23.43
C LEU A 85 -2.20 26.91 23.38
N LEU A 86 -1.73 27.46 24.50
CA LEU A 86 -1.16 28.81 24.58
C LEU A 86 0.06 28.96 23.67
N SER A 87 1.01 28.00 23.74
CA SER A 87 2.20 28.03 22.88
C SER A 87 1.85 27.83 21.40
N PHE A 88 0.87 26.98 21.08
CA PHE A 88 0.37 26.81 19.72
C PHE A 88 -0.28 28.08 19.19
N ARG A 89 -1.17 28.71 19.96
CA ARG A 89 -1.81 29.99 19.62
C ARG A 89 -0.77 31.08 19.38
N LYS A 90 0.17 31.25 20.32
CA LYS A 90 1.27 32.21 20.19
C LYS A 90 2.08 31.96 18.91
N SER A 91 2.35 30.69 18.57
CA SER A 91 3.08 30.36 17.34
C SER A 91 2.35 30.79 16.05
N ILE A 92 1.01 30.82 16.07
CA ILE A 92 0.20 31.30 14.93
C ILE A 92 0.25 32.82 14.86
N GLU A 93 0.12 33.49 16.01
CA GLU A 93 0.21 34.94 16.13
C GLU A 93 1.61 35.46 15.73
N ASP A 94 2.69 34.76 16.14
CA ASP A 94 4.08 35.08 15.76
C ASP A 94 4.32 34.97 14.24
N ARG A 95 3.51 34.16 13.53
CA ARG A 95 3.54 34.06 12.06
C ARG A 95 2.71 35.15 11.38
N GLY A 96 1.99 35.98 12.13
CA GLY A 96 1.11 37.02 11.61
C GLY A 96 -0.16 36.48 10.93
N VAL A 97 -0.58 35.26 11.26
CA VAL A 97 -1.76 34.59 10.68
C VAL A 97 -2.90 34.62 11.70
N SER A 98 -4.13 34.87 11.27
CA SER A 98 -5.30 34.78 12.18
C SER A 98 -5.68 33.31 12.41
N ILE A 99 -6.37 33.01 13.52
CA ILE A 99 -6.85 31.66 13.80
C ILE A 99 -7.78 31.15 12.70
N GLU A 100 -8.65 32.03 12.17
CA GLU A 100 -9.59 31.70 11.09
C GLU A 100 -8.85 31.40 9.78
N THR A 101 -7.79 32.16 9.50
CA THR A 101 -6.96 31.96 8.30
C THR A 101 -6.18 30.65 8.41
N GLN A 102 -5.58 30.38 9.58
CA GLN A 102 -4.90 29.11 9.83
C GLN A 102 -5.87 27.93 9.69
N GLU A 103 -7.07 28.01 10.27
CA GLU A 103 -8.09 26.97 10.14
C GLU A 103 -8.49 26.71 8.69
N ALA A 104 -8.74 27.75 7.90
CA ALA A 104 -9.06 27.60 6.48
C ALA A 104 -7.95 26.87 5.71
N LEU A 105 -6.69 27.26 5.94
CA LEU A 105 -5.52 26.61 5.34
C LEU A 105 -5.38 25.15 5.77
N THR A 106 -5.56 24.85 7.06
CA THR A 106 -5.48 23.48 7.60
C THR A 106 -6.59 22.61 7.01
N VAL A 107 -7.82 23.12 6.86
CA VAL A 107 -8.93 22.39 6.24
C VAL A 107 -8.66 22.10 4.75
N GLU A 108 -8.15 23.07 4.00
CA GLU A 108 -7.79 22.87 2.59
C GLU A 108 -6.69 21.82 2.42
N ALA A 109 -5.65 21.89 3.26
CA ALA A 109 -4.57 20.92 3.25
C ALA A 109 -5.05 19.52 3.66
N VAL A 110 -5.99 19.40 4.61
CA VAL A 110 -6.61 18.11 4.97
C VAL A 110 -7.42 17.55 3.81
N ASN A 111 -8.19 18.37 3.09
CA ASN A 111 -8.94 17.92 1.92
C ASN A 111 -8.00 17.39 0.83
N SER A 112 -6.91 18.10 0.55
CA SER A 112 -5.86 17.67 -0.38
C SER A 112 -5.21 16.35 0.07
N LEU A 113 -4.96 16.21 1.37
CA LEU A 113 -4.40 15.00 1.94
C LEU A 113 -5.37 13.80 1.85
N MET A 114 -6.67 14.04 2.05
CA MET A 114 -7.71 13.03 1.91
C MET A 114 -7.84 12.54 0.46
N LEU A 115 -7.73 13.44 -0.53
CA LEU A 115 -7.65 13.05 -1.95
C LEU A 115 -6.42 12.17 -2.21
N LYS A 116 -5.24 12.60 -1.73
CA LYS A 116 -4.02 11.80 -1.83
C LYS A 116 -4.16 10.42 -1.19
N LEU A 117 -4.78 10.32 -0.02
CA LEU A 117 -5.02 9.04 0.66
C LEU A 117 -5.94 8.13 -0.16
N ARG A 118 -6.97 8.67 -0.81
CA ARG A 118 -7.83 7.89 -1.71
C ARG A 118 -7.03 7.33 -2.88
N ASP A 119 -6.22 8.16 -3.53
CA ASP A 119 -5.37 7.74 -4.65
C ASP A 119 -4.34 6.68 -4.23
N GLN A 120 -3.74 6.82 -3.05
CA GLN A 120 -2.79 5.84 -2.51
C GLN A 120 -3.46 4.51 -2.15
N LEU A 121 -4.74 4.53 -1.74
CA LEU A 121 -5.49 3.33 -1.37
C LEU A 121 -6.12 2.62 -2.59
N GLU A 122 -6.27 3.33 -3.70
CA GLU A 122 -6.94 2.85 -4.91
C GLU A 122 -6.40 1.50 -5.45
N PRO A 123 -5.07 1.25 -5.48
CA PRO A 123 -4.54 -0.05 -5.93
C PRO A 123 -4.88 -1.20 -4.98
N PHE A 124 -5.15 -0.92 -3.71
CA PHE A 124 -5.49 -1.94 -2.72
C PHE A 124 -6.95 -2.39 -2.80
N ARG A 125 -7.83 -1.65 -3.50
CA ARG A 125 -9.23 -2.04 -3.70
C ARG A 125 -9.32 -3.45 -4.28
N TYR A 126 -8.43 -3.82 -5.20
CA TYR A 126 -8.45 -5.10 -5.89
C TYR A 126 -8.20 -6.31 -4.99
N VAL A 127 -7.74 -6.08 -3.76
CA VAL A 127 -7.59 -7.12 -2.73
C VAL A 127 -8.93 -7.48 -2.11
N ALA A 128 -9.83 -6.50 -1.94
CA ALA A 128 -11.10 -6.67 -1.25
C ALA A 128 -12.30 -6.77 -2.19
N ASP A 129 -12.18 -6.26 -3.42
CA ASP A 129 -13.27 -6.23 -4.39
C ASP A 129 -13.41 -7.57 -5.13
N GLU A 130 -14.51 -8.26 -4.89
CA GLU A 130 -14.84 -9.52 -5.54
C GLU A 130 -15.17 -9.37 -7.03
N ALA A 131 -15.58 -8.18 -7.48
CA ALA A 131 -15.85 -7.89 -8.88
C ALA A 131 -14.57 -7.51 -9.67
N SER A 132 -13.40 -7.53 -9.03
CA SER A 132 -12.13 -7.17 -9.69
C SER A 132 -11.82 -8.08 -10.88
N PRO A 133 -11.22 -7.53 -11.97
CA PRO A 133 -10.69 -8.32 -13.08
C PRO A 133 -9.76 -9.43 -12.60
N TRP A 134 -9.77 -10.56 -13.31
CA TRP A 134 -8.98 -11.73 -12.90
C TRP A 134 -7.48 -11.46 -12.97
N GLU A 135 -7.03 -10.58 -13.87
CA GLU A 135 -5.63 -10.17 -14.00
C GLU A 135 -5.12 -9.53 -12.70
N GLU A 136 -5.92 -8.63 -12.11
CA GLU A 136 -5.62 -7.98 -10.83
C GLU A 136 -5.53 -9.00 -9.70
N LYS A 137 -6.55 -9.86 -9.59
CA LYS A 137 -6.59 -10.91 -8.57
C LYS A 137 -5.39 -11.86 -8.70
N SER A 138 -4.99 -12.19 -9.93
CA SER A 138 -3.83 -13.03 -10.19
C SER A 138 -2.52 -12.36 -9.77
N ALA A 139 -2.39 -11.04 -9.96
CA ALA A 139 -1.21 -10.27 -9.55
C ALA A 139 -1.09 -10.25 -8.02
N VAL A 140 -2.20 -10.01 -7.31
CA VAL A 140 -2.28 -10.09 -5.84
C VAL A 140 -1.89 -11.48 -5.34
N ALA A 141 -2.43 -12.54 -5.96
CA ALA A 141 -2.14 -13.92 -5.59
C ALA A 141 -0.65 -14.27 -5.80
N ARG A 142 -0.06 -13.84 -6.93
CA ARG A 142 1.37 -14.02 -7.23
C ARG A 142 2.25 -13.29 -6.22
N PHE A 143 1.91 -12.05 -5.89
CA PHE A 143 2.61 -11.27 -4.86
C PHE A 143 2.56 -11.97 -3.50
N THR A 144 1.38 -12.37 -3.06
CA THR A 144 1.17 -13.09 -1.80
C THR A 144 1.99 -14.39 -1.74
N ASN A 145 2.00 -15.16 -2.82
CA ASN A 145 2.81 -16.38 -2.90
C ASN A 145 4.32 -16.08 -2.82
N LYS A 146 4.79 -15.01 -3.49
CA LYS A 146 6.20 -14.57 -3.38
C LYS A 146 6.56 -14.21 -1.93
N VAL A 147 5.69 -13.48 -1.22
CA VAL A 147 5.89 -13.13 0.20
C VAL A 147 5.98 -14.38 1.07
N HIS A 148 5.02 -15.30 0.93
CA HIS A 148 5.02 -16.56 1.68
C HIS A 148 6.23 -17.44 1.38
N LYS A 149 6.62 -17.55 0.10
CA LYS A 149 7.84 -18.26 -0.32
C LYS A 149 9.09 -17.64 0.30
N SER A 150 9.19 -16.31 0.29
CA SER A 150 10.31 -15.57 0.91
C SER A 150 10.41 -15.87 2.41
N LYS A 151 9.29 -15.79 3.15
CA LYS A 151 9.23 -16.10 4.59
C LYS A 151 9.67 -17.53 4.90
N ARG A 152 9.14 -18.52 4.17
CA ARG A 152 9.53 -19.94 4.32
C ARG A 152 11.01 -20.14 4.02
N ASN A 153 11.53 -19.57 2.92
CA ASN A 153 12.93 -19.68 2.54
C ASN A 153 13.86 -19.06 3.60
N LYS A 154 13.51 -17.88 4.14
CA LYS A 154 14.27 -17.23 5.22
C LYS A 154 14.36 -18.12 6.47
N LEU A 155 13.24 -18.72 6.89
CA LEU A 155 13.20 -19.64 8.03
C LEU A 155 14.01 -20.91 7.77
N TRP A 156 13.86 -21.51 6.59
CA TRP A 156 14.63 -22.70 6.21
C TRP A 156 16.14 -22.42 6.20
N ARG A 157 16.57 -21.31 5.59
CA ARG A 157 17.99 -20.88 5.62
C ARG A 157 18.49 -20.64 7.04
N LYS A 158 17.68 -20.07 7.93
CA LYS A 158 18.03 -19.92 9.35
C LYS A 158 18.22 -21.27 10.04
N LYS A 159 17.28 -22.21 9.84
CA LYS A 159 17.37 -23.57 10.41
C LYS A 159 18.54 -24.37 9.85
N LYS A 160 18.85 -24.25 8.55
CA LYS A 160 20.01 -24.89 7.92
C LYS A 160 21.31 -24.36 8.51
N ARG A 161 21.49 -23.04 8.58
CA ARG A 161 22.69 -22.42 9.19
C ARG A 161 22.88 -22.83 10.65
N LYS A 162 21.81 -22.87 11.44
CA LYS A 162 21.84 -23.36 12.83
C LYS A 162 22.36 -24.80 12.92
N ARG A 163 21.81 -25.73 12.12
CA ARG A 163 22.25 -27.13 12.11
C ARG A 163 23.72 -27.28 11.71
N VAL A 164 24.19 -26.51 10.73
CA VAL A 164 25.60 -26.52 10.34
C VAL A 164 26.48 -26.04 11.49
N ALA A 165 26.12 -24.95 12.16
CA ALA A 165 26.87 -24.45 13.32
C ALA A 165 26.90 -25.45 14.49
N GLU A 166 25.78 -26.13 14.78
CA GLU A 166 25.72 -27.20 15.79
C GLU A 166 26.63 -28.37 15.43
N MET A 167 26.66 -28.79 14.17
CA MET A 167 27.56 -29.84 13.71
C MET A 167 29.03 -29.43 13.85
N LEU A 168 29.38 -28.20 13.45
CA LEU A 168 30.75 -27.68 13.61
C LEU A 168 31.15 -27.60 15.09
N ALA A 169 30.27 -27.13 15.98
CA ALA A 169 30.53 -27.09 17.41
C ALA A 169 30.76 -28.50 17.98
N LYS A 170 29.96 -29.49 17.57
CA LYS A 170 30.12 -30.90 17.99
C LYS A 170 31.43 -31.53 17.52
N VAL A 171 31.99 -31.09 16.40
CA VAL A 171 33.28 -31.59 15.87
C VAL A 171 34.47 -30.86 16.51
N THR A 172 34.30 -29.57 16.82
CA THR A 172 35.39 -28.72 17.34
C THR A 172 35.56 -28.84 18.86
N LEU A 173 34.47 -29.01 19.62
CA LEU A 173 34.51 -29.20 21.08
C LEU A 173 35.36 -30.41 21.53
N PRO A 174 35.27 -31.61 20.92
CA PRO A 174 36.13 -32.73 21.29
C PRO A 174 37.58 -32.59 20.82
N CYS A 175 37.88 -31.71 19.84
CA CYS A 175 39.27 -31.45 19.41
C CYS A 175 40.01 -30.40 20.27
N LEU A 176 39.29 -29.61 21.07
CA LEU A 176 39.87 -28.63 22.01
C LEU A 176 39.94 -29.14 23.46
N ALA A 177 39.42 -30.34 23.73
CA ALA A 177 39.40 -30.99 25.03
C ALA A 177 40.49 -32.08 25.19
N LEU A 178 41.41 -32.18 24.23
CA LEU A 178 42.64 -32.98 24.22
C LEU A 178 43.83 -32.03 24.09
#